data_AF-A0A7W6JSQ4-F1
#
_entry.id   AF-A0A7W6JSQ4-F1
#
_cell.length_a   1.000
_cell.length_b   1.000
_cell.length_c   1.000
_cell.angle_alpha   90.00
_cell.angle_beta   90.00
_cell.angle_gamma   90.00
#
_symmetry.space_group_name_H-M   'P 1'
#
loop_
_entity.id
_entity.type
_entity.pdbx_description
1 polymer ?
#
loop_
_entity_poly.entity_id
_entity_poly.type
_entity_poly.pdbx_seq_one_letter_code
_entity_poly.pdbx_strand_id
1 'polypeptide(L)'
;MVVSDMAYSSGVSSSFTVSLTLKVEDARALWAAAADRALAAPGMTLADVLDTIGPREDPSIAECIAMLTAPVALPGCVLDGYDVAESDVDLAPVQIIQLPTQPVLRAAHA
;
A
#
# COMPACT_ATOMS: atom_id res chain seq x y z
N MET A 1 -26.62 -50.64 -11.06
CA MET A 1 -25.75 -50.11 -10.00
C MET A 1 -25.98 -48.61 -9.96
N VAL A 2 -26.82 -48.15 -9.03
CA VAL A 2 -27.09 -46.72 -8.84
C VAL A 2 -26.01 -46.14 -7.92
N VAL A 3 -25.32 -45.11 -8.42
CA VAL A 3 -24.80 -43.99 -7.63
C VAL A 3 -25.15 -42.78 -8.49
N SER A 4 -26.35 -42.22 -8.34
CA SER A 4 -26.66 -41.12 -7.40
C SER A 4 -25.55 -40.07 -7.33
N ASP A 5 -25.83 -38.99 -8.05
CA ASP A 5 -25.55 -37.58 -7.76
C ASP A 5 -24.29 -37.25 -6.94
N MET A 6 -23.34 -36.59 -7.61
CA MET A 6 -22.54 -35.58 -6.95
C MET A 6 -22.41 -34.41 -7.90
N ALA A 7 -23.54 -33.74 -8.12
CA ALA A 7 -23.48 -32.32 -8.43
C ALA A 7 -22.73 -31.68 -7.26
N TYR A 8 -21.46 -31.32 -7.49
CA TYR A 8 -20.75 -30.43 -6.56
C TYR A 8 -21.55 -29.13 -6.56
N SER A 9 -22.45 -29.03 -5.60
CA SER A 9 -23.23 -27.83 -5.32
C SER A 9 -22.25 -26.70 -5.08
N SER A 10 -22.09 -25.86 -6.12
CA SER A 10 -21.74 -24.46 -6.10
C SER A 10 -21.17 -23.97 -4.76
N GLY A 11 -19.88 -24.27 -4.52
CA GLY A 11 -19.15 -23.72 -3.38
C GLY A 11 -18.93 -22.23 -3.61
N VAL A 12 -19.76 -21.42 -2.95
CA VAL A 12 -19.64 -19.96 -2.76
C VAL A 12 -18.43 -19.31 -3.43
N SER A 13 -18.65 -18.66 -4.58
CA SER A 13 -17.70 -17.78 -5.24
C SER A 13 -17.71 -16.39 -4.60
N SER A 14 -17.43 -16.32 -3.30
CA SER A 14 -17.30 -15.02 -2.62
C SER A 14 -15.85 -14.55 -2.75
N SER A 15 -15.67 -13.35 -3.29
CA SER A 15 -14.40 -12.65 -3.20
C SER A 15 -14.25 -12.03 -1.81
N PHE A 16 -13.06 -12.13 -1.24
CA PHE A 16 -12.72 -11.50 0.03
C PHE A 16 -11.51 -10.59 -0.19
N THR A 17 -11.54 -9.40 0.41
CA THR A 17 -10.46 -8.42 0.32
C THR A 17 -9.87 -8.20 1.69
N VAL A 18 -8.53 -8.27 1.77
CA VAL A 18 -7.76 -7.94 2.97
C VAL A 18 -7.01 -6.63 2.68
N SER A 19 -7.24 -5.61 3.52
CA SER A 19 -6.59 -4.30 3.39
C SER A 19 -5.64 -4.07 4.57
N LEU A 20 -4.42 -3.62 4.27
CA LEU A 20 -3.38 -3.33 5.27
C LEU A 20 -2.81 -1.94 5.00
N THR A 21 -2.74 -1.11 6.04
CA THR A 21 -2.08 0.20 6.00
C THR A 21 -0.78 0.13 6.79
N LEU A 22 0.32 0.53 6.17
CA LEU A 22 1.65 0.53 6.76
C LEU A 22 2.17 1.95 6.92
N LYS A 23 2.85 2.20 8.04
CA LYS A 23 3.61 3.43 8.27
C LYS A 23 5.09 3.07 8.31
N VAL A 24 5.88 3.68 7.43
CA VAL A 24 7.33 3.47 7.42
C VAL A 24 7.96 4.39 8.45
N GLU A 25 8.61 3.80 9.45
CA GLU A 25 9.34 4.54 10.50
C GLU A 25 10.85 4.61 10.22
N ASP A 26 11.40 3.61 9.51
CA ASP A 26 12.81 3.56 9.12
C ASP A 26 12.96 3.02 7.68
N ALA A 27 13.16 3.94 6.75
CA ALA A 27 13.36 3.63 5.33
C ALA A 27 14.64 2.82 5.07
N ARG A 28 15.69 3.00 5.85
CA ARG A 28 16.97 2.29 5.65
C ARG A 28 16.87 0.84 6.09
N ALA A 29 16.18 0.59 7.21
CA ALA A 29 15.90 -0.77 7.67
C ALA A 29 14.99 -1.52 6.68
N LEU A 30 13.96 -0.83 6.17
CA LEU A 30 13.07 -1.37 5.14
C LEU A 30 13.84 -1.76 3.87
N TRP A 31 14.67 -0.85 3.36
CA TRP A 31 15.48 -1.11 2.17
C TRP A 31 16.45 -2.29 2.37
N ALA A 32 17.11 -2.38 3.52
CA ALA A 32 18.04 -3.47 3.81
C ALA A 32 17.33 -4.83 3.79
N ALA A 33 16.16 -4.93 4.43
CA ALA A 33 15.37 -6.15 4.42
C ALA A 33 14.89 -6.53 3.01
N ALA A 34 14.47 -5.54 2.21
CA ALA A 34 14.04 -5.78 0.83
C ALA A 34 15.21 -6.24 -0.06
N ALA A 35 16.38 -5.60 0.06
CA ALA A 35 17.60 -5.98 -0.64
C ALA A 35 18.06 -7.38 -0.26
N ASP A 36 18.06 -7.73 1.03
CA ASP A 36 18.43 -9.07 1.51
C ASP A 36 17.50 -10.14 0.93
N ARG A 37 16.19 -9.87 0.90
CA ARG A 37 15.21 -10.79 0.30
C ARG A 37 15.42 -10.95 -1.21
N ALA A 38 15.69 -9.85 -1.92
CA ALA A 38 15.91 -9.90 -3.36
C ALA A 38 17.20 -10.65 -3.71
N LEU A 39 18.30 -10.41 -2.97
CA LEU A 39 19.58 -11.08 -3.17
C LEU A 39 19.56 -12.58 -2.78
N ALA A 40 18.62 -12.99 -1.93
CA ALA A 40 18.39 -14.41 -1.67
C ALA A 40 17.78 -15.16 -2.86
N ALA A 41 17.22 -14.45 -3.86
CA ALA A 41 16.68 -15.06 -5.06
C ALA A 41 17.80 -15.52 -6.00
N PRO A 42 17.75 -16.75 -6.54
CA PRO A 42 18.77 -17.25 -7.45
C PRO A 42 18.91 -16.36 -8.70
N GLY A 43 20.15 -15.93 -8.98
CA GLY A 43 20.46 -15.14 -10.18
C GLY A 43 20.24 -13.64 -10.04
N MET A 44 19.78 -13.15 -8.89
CA MET A 44 19.60 -11.71 -8.67
C MET A 44 20.93 -11.04 -8.33
N THR A 45 21.24 -9.92 -8.98
CA THR A 45 22.44 -9.13 -8.70
C THR A 45 22.12 -7.86 -7.94
N LEU A 46 23.14 -7.24 -7.34
CA LEU A 46 22.97 -5.94 -6.69
C LEU A 46 22.49 -4.85 -7.67
N ALA A 47 22.90 -4.90 -8.93
CA ALA A 47 22.44 -3.95 -9.93
C ALA A 47 20.94 -4.08 -10.16
N ASP A 48 20.43 -5.29 -10.30
CA ASP A 48 19.00 -5.55 -10.47
C ASP A 48 18.19 -5.08 -9.25
N VAL A 49 18.73 -5.25 -8.05
CA VAL A 49 18.12 -4.74 -6.82
C VAL A 49 18.03 -3.21 -6.85
N LEU A 50 19.12 -2.53 -7.20
CA LEU A 50 19.16 -1.07 -7.27
C LEU A 50 18.21 -0.52 -8.35
N ASP A 51 18.08 -1.20 -9.48
CA ASP A 51 17.15 -0.85 -10.55
C ASP A 51 15.69 -1.03 -10.14
N THR A 52 15.41 -1.99 -9.24
CA THR A 52 14.05 -2.30 -8.78
C THR A 52 13.62 -1.42 -7.60
N ILE A 53 14.41 -1.40 -6.52
CA ILE A 53 14.03 -0.74 -5.26
C ILE A 53 14.77 0.58 -5.00
N GLY A 54 15.56 1.05 -5.96
CA GLY A 54 16.34 2.28 -5.84
C GLY A 54 17.59 2.15 -4.94
N PRO A 55 18.44 3.19 -4.91
CA PRO A 55 19.60 3.26 -4.01
C PRO A 55 19.18 3.39 -2.55
N ARG A 56 20.06 2.97 -1.63
CA ARG A 56 19.78 3.02 -0.18
C ARG A 56 19.53 4.44 0.33
N GLU A 57 20.17 5.43 -0.28
CA GLU A 57 20.05 6.85 0.07
C GLU A 57 18.72 7.45 -0.37
N ASP A 58 18.09 6.88 -1.40
CA ASP A 58 16.82 7.32 -1.98
C ASP A 58 15.99 6.09 -2.40
N PRO A 59 15.47 5.32 -1.42
CA PRO A 59 14.83 4.05 -1.70
C PRO A 59 13.41 4.25 -2.26
N SER A 60 13.04 3.42 -3.23
CA SER A 60 11.65 3.29 -3.65
C SER A 60 10.87 2.53 -2.57
N ILE A 61 10.16 3.27 -1.71
CA ILE A 61 9.44 2.72 -0.56
C ILE A 61 8.35 1.72 -0.99
N ALA A 62 7.59 2.06 -2.03
CA ALA A 62 6.54 1.20 -2.56
C ALA A 62 7.12 -0.14 -3.04
N GLU A 63 8.21 -0.11 -3.81
CA GLU A 63 8.87 -1.33 -4.30
C GLU A 63 9.52 -2.14 -3.17
N CYS A 64 10.07 -1.49 -2.15
CA CYS A 64 10.57 -2.18 -0.95
C CYS A 64 9.45 -2.93 -0.22
N ILE A 65 8.31 -2.28 -0.01
CA ILE A 65 7.13 -2.90 0.61
C ILE A 65 6.60 -4.02 -0.29
N ALA A 66 6.54 -3.79 -1.60
CA ALA A 66 6.08 -4.77 -2.57
C ALA A 66 6.90 -6.06 -2.49
N MET A 67 8.23 -5.93 -2.48
CA MET A 67 9.19 -7.03 -2.34
C MET A 67 8.97 -7.85 -1.07
N LEU A 68 8.69 -7.17 0.05
CA LEU A 68 8.57 -7.80 1.36
C LEU A 68 7.18 -8.39 1.63
N THR A 69 6.12 -7.78 1.11
CA THR A 69 4.73 -8.11 1.44
C THR A 69 4.00 -8.87 0.35
N ALA A 70 4.66 -9.14 -0.80
CA ALA A 70 4.10 -9.97 -1.86
C ALA A 70 3.56 -11.29 -1.27
N PRO A 71 2.25 -11.57 -1.45
CA PRO A 71 1.60 -12.68 -0.78
C PRO A 71 2.13 -14.01 -1.31
N VAL A 72 2.40 -14.94 -0.39
CA VAL A 72 2.61 -16.34 -0.74
C VAL A 72 1.26 -16.95 -1.11
N ALA A 73 1.25 -17.90 -2.04
CA ALA A 73 0.05 -18.63 -2.44
C ALA A 73 -0.70 -19.16 -1.19
N LEU A 74 -1.96 -18.76 -1.05
CA LEU A 74 -2.79 -19.13 0.08
C LEU A 74 -3.57 -20.41 -0.28
N PRO A 75 -3.42 -21.53 0.46
CA PRO A 75 -4.08 -22.78 0.12
C PRO A 75 -5.60 -22.64 -0.01
N GLY A 76 -6.14 -23.09 -1.15
CA GLY A 76 -7.58 -23.00 -1.44
C GLY A 76 -8.04 -21.64 -1.97
N CYS A 77 -7.14 -20.67 -2.16
CA CYS A 77 -7.45 -19.37 -2.74
C CYS A 77 -6.72 -19.17 -4.07
N VAL A 78 -7.35 -18.41 -4.96
CA VAL A 78 -6.70 -17.82 -6.13
C VAL A 78 -6.45 -16.35 -5.79
N LEU A 79 -5.24 -15.87 -6.06
CA LEU A 79 -4.90 -14.46 -5.87
C LEU A 79 -5.28 -13.69 -7.14
N ASP A 80 -6.33 -12.88 -7.05
CA ASP A 80 -6.84 -12.09 -8.18
C ASP A 80 -6.10 -10.76 -8.37
N GLY A 81 -5.50 -10.21 -7.31
CA GLY A 81 -4.78 -8.95 -7.37
C GLY A 81 -3.97 -8.66 -6.12
N TYR A 82 -2.91 -7.87 -6.31
CA TYR A 82 -2.03 -7.35 -5.27
C TYR A 82 -1.49 -6.01 -5.76
N ASP A 83 -1.63 -4.98 -4.93
CA ASP A 83 -1.21 -3.62 -5.23
C ASP A 83 -0.61 -2.96 -3.98
N VAL A 84 0.44 -2.17 -4.18
CA VAL A 84 1.09 -1.38 -3.13
C VAL A 84 1.21 0.03 -3.67
N ALA A 85 0.44 0.95 -3.08
CA ALA A 85 0.44 2.36 -3.42
C ALA A 85 0.72 3.20 -2.17
N GLU A 86 1.37 4.34 -2.37
CA GLU A 86 1.46 5.35 -1.33
C GLU A 86 0.03 5.82 -0.99
N SER A 87 -0.32 5.73 0.28
CA SER A 87 -1.57 6.32 0.75
C SER A 87 -1.32 7.82 0.82
N ASP A 88 -1.80 8.57 -0.17
CA ASP A 88 -1.90 10.03 -0.05
C ASP A 88 -2.69 10.31 1.22
N VAL A 89 -2.00 10.78 2.26
CA VAL A 89 -2.67 11.34 3.42
C VAL A 89 -3.39 12.57 2.90
N ASP A 90 -4.70 12.43 2.73
CA ASP A 90 -5.61 13.51 2.39
C ASP A 90 -5.40 14.63 3.41
N LEU A 91 -4.56 15.61 3.05
CA LEU A 91 -4.52 16.90 3.71
C LEU A 91 -5.90 17.46 3.46
N ALA A 92 -6.83 17.20 4.39
CA ALA A 92 -8.20 17.67 4.31
C ALA A 92 -8.18 19.11 3.77
N PRO A 93 -8.97 19.42 2.73
CA PRO A 93 -8.85 20.69 2.02
C PRO A 93 -8.85 21.82 3.05
N VAL A 94 -7.79 22.63 3.03
CA VAL A 94 -7.60 23.78 3.93
C VAL A 94 -8.92 24.54 3.97
N GLN A 95 -9.64 24.45 5.08
CA GLN A 95 -10.80 25.29 5.29
C GLN A 95 -10.29 26.69 5.58
N ILE A 96 -10.28 27.52 4.53
CA ILE A 96 -10.03 28.96 4.67
C ILE A 96 -11.15 29.51 5.56
N ILE A 97 -10.82 29.76 6.83
CA ILE A 97 -11.74 30.43 7.77
C ILE A 97 -11.94 31.85 7.24
N GLN A 98 -13.08 32.12 6.62
CA GLN A 98 -13.48 33.48 6.27
C GLN A 98 -13.74 34.24 7.58
N LEU A 99 -12.83 35.13 7.94
CA LEU A 99 -13.04 36.06 9.05
C LEU A 99 -14.23 36.96 8.68
N PRO A 100 -15.28 37.08 9.53
CA PRO A 100 -16.36 38.01 9.25
C PRO A 100 -15.79 39.42 9.16
N THR A 101 -15.91 40.05 8.00
CA THR A 101 -15.59 41.46 7.79
C THR A 101 -16.59 42.32 8.55
N GLN A 102 -16.32 42.55 9.84
CA GLN A 102 -17.09 43.53 10.61
C GLN A 102 -16.83 44.93 10.04
N PRO A 103 -17.86 45.73 9.73
CA PRO A 103 -17.66 47.11 9.33
C PRO A 103 -17.04 47.87 10.49
N VAL A 104 -15.88 48.48 10.26
CA VAL A 104 -15.21 49.36 11.23
C VAL A 104 -16.14 50.53 11.50
N LEU A 105 -16.83 50.50 12.64
CA LEU A 105 -17.70 51.59 13.07
C LEU A 105 -16.82 52.81 13.38
N ARG A 106 -16.72 53.75 12.45
CA ARG A 106 -16.10 55.05 12.73
C ARG A 106 -17.05 55.83 13.63
N ALA A 107 -16.70 55.93 14.92
CA ALA A 107 -17.31 56.89 15.82
C ALA A 107 -17.05 58.30 15.29
N ALA A 108 -18.09 58.98 14.82
CA ALA A 108 -18.05 60.41 14.56
C ALA A 108 -18.15 61.13 15.91
N HIS A 109 -17.06 61.77 16.33
CA HIS A 109 -17.07 62.72 17.44
C HIS A 109 -17.65 64.05 16.93
N ALA A 110 -18.74 64.49 17.56
CA ALA A 110 -19.19 65.87 17.57
C ALA A 110 -18.60 66.60 18.79
#